data_AF-A0A1G0YLI8-F1
#
_entry.id   AF-A0A1G0YLI8-F1
#
_cell.length_a   1.000
_cell.length_b   1.000
_cell.length_c   1.000
_cell.angle_alpha   90.00
_cell.angle_beta   90.00
_cell.angle_gamma   90.00
#
_symmetry.space_group_name_H-M   'P 1'
#
loop_
_entity.id
_entity.type
_entity.pdbx_description
1 polymer ?
#
loop_
_entity_poly.entity_id
_entity_poly.type
_entity_poly.pdbx_seq_one_letter_code
_entity_poly.pdbx_strand_id
1 'polypeptide(L)'
;MSKVLKREGYFKAADPWTFKDSHLTLHRFIKTEKLDEMIIDVLIAGEERHEQIIAHAQSAESPGTGIVRVATKTDLVWLKKQRNSKQDQADIERLENERP
;
A
#
# COMPACT_ATOMS: atom_id res chain seq x y z
N MET A 1 -11.73 1.02 -11.17
CA MET A 1 -10.97 0.16 -10.24
C MET A 1 -11.74 -1.09 -9.77
N SER A 2 -13.00 -0.99 -9.35
CA SER A 2 -13.69 -2.08 -8.62
C SER A 2 -14.05 -3.35 -9.42
N LYS A 3 -14.06 -3.32 -10.77
CA LYS A 3 -14.54 -4.46 -11.58
C LYS A 3 -13.64 -5.69 -11.50
N VAL A 4 -12.32 -5.49 -11.43
CA VAL A 4 -11.35 -6.61 -11.32
C VAL A 4 -11.49 -7.27 -9.95
N LEU A 5 -11.35 -6.50 -8.86
CA LEU A 5 -11.49 -7.03 -7.50
C LEU A 5 -12.82 -7.74 -7.26
N LYS A 6 -13.94 -7.17 -7.75
CA LYS A 6 -15.25 -7.80 -7.65
C LYS A 6 -15.32 -9.14 -8.38
N ARG A 7 -14.72 -9.24 -9.57
CA ARG A 7 -14.67 -10.49 -10.34
C ARG A 7 -13.87 -11.57 -9.61
N GLU A 8 -12.81 -11.19 -8.91
CA GLU A 8 -11.98 -12.12 -8.12
C GLU A 8 -12.58 -12.48 -6.75
N GLY A 9 -13.81 -12.00 -6.47
CA GLY A 9 -14.57 -12.34 -5.26
C GLY A 9 -14.41 -11.37 -4.09
N TYR A 10 -13.72 -10.24 -4.29
CA TYR A 10 -13.62 -9.21 -3.25
C TYR A 10 -14.85 -8.31 -3.20
N PHE A 11 -15.23 -7.89 -1.99
CA PHE A 11 -16.27 -6.90 -1.75
C PHE A 11 -15.74 -5.73 -0.92
N LYS A 12 -16.41 -4.57 -0.97
CA LYS A 12 -16.03 -3.41 -0.15
C LYS A 12 -16.35 -3.71 1.32
N ALA A 13 -15.39 -3.48 2.20
CA ALA A 13 -15.55 -3.69 3.64
C ALA A 13 -16.39 -2.59 4.30
N ALA A 14 -16.16 -1.35 3.88
CA ALA A 14 -16.75 -0.13 4.43
C ALA A 14 -16.70 0.98 3.38
N ASP A 15 -17.35 2.11 3.70
CA ASP A 15 -17.19 3.32 2.92
C ASP A 15 -15.75 3.85 3.00
N PRO A 16 -15.22 4.44 1.91
CA PRO A 16 -13.87 4.97 1.90
C PRO A 16 -13.70 6.10 2.91
N TRP A 17 -12.51 6.22 3.51
CA TRP A 17 -12.18 7.34 4.40
C TRP A 17 -10.83 7.95 4.08
N THR A 18 -10.66 9.23 4.40
CA THR A 18 -9.42 9.97 4.15
C THR A 18 -8.63 10.13 5.44
N PHE A 19 -7.33 9.85 5.39
CA PHE A 19 -6.42 10.12 6.51
C PHE A 19 -6.18 11.63 6.64
N LYS A 20 -6.28 12.16 7.86
CA LYS A 20 -6.17 13.60 8.11
C LYS A 20 -4.79 14.15 7.76
N ASP A 21 -3.73 13.42 8.11
CA ASP A 21 -2.36 13.94 8.02
C ASP A 21 -1.71 13.71 6.65
N SER A 22 -2.20 12.74 5.88
CA SER A 22 -1.62 12.38 4.57
C SER A 22 -2.54 12.63 3.38
N HIS A 23 -3.80 13.02 3.60
CA HIS A 23 -4.82 13.21 2.54
C HIS A 23 -5.05 11.98 1.65
N LEU A 24 -4.52 10.80 2.01
CA LEU A 24 -4.76 9.55 1.29
C LEU A 24 -6.18 9.05 1.58
N THR A 25 -6.90 8.65 0.54
CA THR A 25 -8.21 8.01 0.69
C THR A 25 -8.07 6.49 0.65
N LEU A 26 -8.46 5.81 1.72
CA LEU A 26 -8.46 4.35 1.81
C LEU A 26 -9.76 3.76 1.27
N HIS A 27 -9.63 2.80 0.35
CA HIS A 27 -10.67 1.86 -0.04
C HIS A 27 -10.26 0.45 0.39
N ARG A 28 -10.97 -0.13 1.37
CA ARG A 28 -10.72 -1.50 1.84
C ARG A 28 -11.62 -2.51 1.16
N PHE A 29 -11.00 -3.55 0.61
CA PHE A 29 -11.69 -4.70 0.01
C PHE A 29 -11.33 -5.98 0.76
N ILE A 30 -12.31 -6.84 0.96
CA ILE A 30 -12.17 -8.11 1.67
C ILE A 30 -12.60 -9.25 0.76
N LYS A 31 -11.87 -10.35 0.81
CA LYS A 31 -12.29 -11.66 0.30
C LYS A 31 -12.15 -12.67 1.45
N THR A 32 -13.21 -13.42 1.70
CA THR A 32 -13.24 -14.45 2.73
C THR A 32 -13.32 -15.83 2.08
N GLU A 33 -12.53 -16.78 2.54
CA GLU A 33 -12.55 -18.17 2.06
C GLU A 33 -12.40 -19.14 3.25
N LYS A 34 -13.47 -19.88 3.56
CA LYS A 34 -13.58 -20.75 4.75
C LYS A 34 -13.24 -20.01 6.05
N LEU A 35 -12.01 -20.19 6.55
CA LEU A 35 -11.50 -19.62 7.79
C LEU A 35 -10.48 -18.51 7.55
N ASP A 36 -10.15 -18.24 6.29
CA ASP A 36 -9.16 -17.24 5.90
C ASP A 36 -9.84 -15.97 5.41
N GLU A 37 -9.22 -14.84 5.73
CA GLU A 37 -9.59 -13.53 5.23
C GLU A 37 -8.37 -12.89 4.55
N MET A 38 -8.58 -12.31 3.37
CA MET A 38 -7.60 -11.51 2.67
C MET A 38 -8.12 -10.10 2.46
N ILE A 39 -7.32 -9.14 2.91
CA ILE A 39 -7.62 -7.71 2.84
C ILE A 39 -6.73 -7.07 1.78
N ILE A 40 -7.33 -6.27 0.91
CA ILE A 40 -6.62 -5.38 -0.01
C ILE A 40 -7.01 -3.94 0.33
N ASP A 41 -6.01 -3.16 0.72
CA ASP A 41 -6.14 -1.73 0.95
C ASP A 41 -5.65 -0.98 -0.30
N VAL A 42 -6.56 -0.24 -0.94
CA VAL A 42 -6.24 0.63 -2.07
C VAL A 42 -6.23 2.07 -1.59
N LEU A 43 -5.06 2.70 -1.61
CA LEU A 43 -4.88 4.10 -1.24
C LEU A 43 -4.91 4.97 -2.49
N ILE A 44 -5.80 5.97 -2.51
CA ILE A 44 -5.89 6.96 -3.58
C ILE A 44 -5.08 8.18 -3.17
N ALA A 45 -4.18 8.60 -4.05
CA ALA A 45 -3.34 9.78 -3.91
C ALA A 45 -4.18 11.04 -3.67
N GLY A 46 -3.82 11.82 -2.65
CA GLY A 46 -4.43 13.11 -2.35
C GLY A 46 -3.52 14.32 -2.59
N GLU A 47 -2.27 14.08 -2.98
CA GLU A 47 -1.23 15.12 -3.12
C GLU A 47 -0.22 14.71 -4.21
N GLU A 48 0.47 15.70 -4.78
CA GLU A 48 1.50 15.51 -5.81
C GLU A 48 2.61 14.55 -5.37
N ARG A 49 2.99 14.58 -4.08
CA ARG A 49 4.02 13.68 -3.55
C ARG A 49 3.63 12.20 -3.69
N HIS A 50 2.35 11.86 -3.58
CA HIS A 50 1.88 10.49 -3.79
C HIS A 50 2.00 10.06 -5.26
N GLU A 51 1.76 10.97 -6.20
CA GLU A 51 1.93 10.71 -7.63
C GLU A 51 3.40 10.49 -7.99
N GLN A 52 4.30 11.28 -7.39
CA GLN A 52 5.74 11.09 -7.53
C GLN A 52 6.18 9.70 -7.03
N ILE A 53 5.64 9.22 -5.91
CA ILE A 53 5.94 7.85 -5.41
C ILE A 53 5.54 6.78 -6.44
N ILE A 54 4.36 6.94 -7.07
CA ILE A 54 3.90 6.02 -8.12
C ILE A 54 4.83 6.08 -9.33
N ALA A 55 5.24 7.28 -9.75
CA ALA A 55 6.15 7.48 -10.87
C ALA A 55 7.55 6.88 -10.61
N HIS A 56 8.06 7.03 -9.39
CA HIS A 56 9.37 6.52 -8.96
C HIS A 56 9.38 5.01 -8.70
N ALA A 57 8.22 4.36 -8.65
CA ALA A 57 8.13 2.93 -8.34
C ALA A 57 9.06 2.12 -9.26
N GLN A 58 9.86 1.24 -8.66
CA GLN A 58 10.83 0.42 -9.38
C GLN A 58 10.22 -0.93 -9.73
N SER A 59 10.72 -1.54 -10.81
CA SER A 59 10.34 -2.91 -11.18
C SER A 59 11.06 -3.90 -10.28
N ALA A 60 10.36 -4.94 -9.82
CA ALA A 60 10.90 -6.05 -9.06
C ALA A 60 10.34 -7.37 -9.59
N GLU A 61 11.17 -8.42 -9.62
CA GLU A 61 10.72 -9.77 -9.92
C GLU A 61 10.04 -10.37 -8.69
N SER A 62 8.81 -10.87 -8.88
CA SER A 62 8.07 -11.59 -7.85
C SER A 62 7.83 -13.04 -8.28
N PRO A 63 8.34 -14.04 -7.53
CA PRO A 63 8.08 -15.44 -7.82
C PRO A 63 6.59 -15.73 -7.99
N GLY A 64 6.24 -16.43 -9.08
CA GLY A 64 4.85 -16.79 -9.40
C GLY A 64 3.96 -15.65 -9.90
N THR A 65 4.42 -14.39 -9.91
CA THR A 65 3.62 -13.24 -10.36
C THR A 65 4.29 -12.47 -11.52
N GLY A 66 5.62 -12.57 -11.66
CA GLY A 66 6.40 -11.84 -12.66
C GLY A 66 6.78 -10.44 -12.18
N ILE A 67 6.94 -9.50 -13.11
CA ILE A 67 7.38 -8.14 -12.81
C ILE A 67 6.27 -7.34 -12.14
N VAL A 68 6.57 -6.80 -10.96
CA VAL A 68 5.69 -5.89 -10.20
C VAL A 68 6.35 -4.53 -9.99
N ARG A 69 5.54 -3.50 -9.74
CA ARG A 69 6.01 -2.15 -9.41
C ARG A 69 5.95 -1.95 -7.90
N VAL A 70 7.07 -1.61 -7.29
CA VAL A 70 7.20 -1.40 -5.84
C VAL A 70 7.74 -0.01 -5.54
N ALA A 71 7.29 0.61 -4.46
CA ALA A 71 7.82 1.90 -4.03
C ALA A 71 9.32 1.81 -3.72
N THR A 72 10.06 2.90 -3.95
CA THR A 72 11.46 2.94 -3.56
C THR A 72 11.60 2.92 -2.03
N LYS A 73 12.76 2.50 -1.53
CA LYS A 73 13.06 2.53 -0.08
C LYS A 73 12.85 3.94 0.51
N THR A 74 13.34 4.97 -0.18
CA THR A 74 13.20 6.37 0.24
C THR A 74 11.73 6.79 0.33
N ASP A 75 10.93 6.43 -0.67
CA ASP A 75 9.51 6.74 -0.70
C ASP A 75 8.73 5.97 0.38
N LEU A 76 9.10 4.71 0.62
CA LEU A 76 8.49 3.89 1.68
C LEU A 76 8.78 4.46 3.07
N VAL A 77 10.01 4.90 3.34
CA VAL A 77 10.38 5.59 4.59
C VAL A 77 9.59 6.89 4.74
N TRP A 78 9.43 7.67 3.68
CA TRP A 78 8.63 8.90 3.72
C TRP A 78 7.17 8.62 4.11
N LEU A 79 6.53 7.61 3.51
CA LEU A 79 5.16 7.19 3.86
C LEU A 79 5.04 6.76 5.33
N LYS A 80 5.99 5.95 5.81
CA LYS A 80 6.02 5.47 7.19
C LYS A 80 6.16 6.59 8.22
N LYS A 81 6.95 7.63 7.91
CA LYS A 81 7.11 8.82 8.76
C LYS A 81 5.82 9.63 8.94
N GLN A 82 4.89 9.61 7.98
CA GLN A 82 3.61 10.30 8.12
C GLN A 82 2.70 9.65 9.18
N ARG A 83 2.71 8.32 9.28
CA ARG A 83 1.93 7.59 10.28
C ARG A 83 2.63 7.49 11.63
N ASN A 84 3.96 7.36 11.61
CA ASN A 84 4.85 7.33 12.78
C ASN A 84 4.39 6.37 13.90
N SER A 85 3.87 5.19 13.53
CA SER A 85 3.53 4.16 14.52
C SER A 85 4.79 3.46 15.05
N LYS A 86 4.68 2.74 16.18
CA LYS A 86 5.80 1.94 16.72
C LYS A 86 6.34 0.92 15.71
N GLN A 87 5.43 0.32 14.93
CA GLN A 87 5.82 -0.61 13.87
C GLN A 87 6.54 0.12 12.73
N ASP A 88 6.07 1.31 12.34
CA ASP A 88 6.72 2.11 11.31
C ASP A 88 8.14 2.53 11.72
N GLN A 89 8.36 2.85 13.00
CA GLN A 89 9.69 3.18 13.53
C GLN A 89 10.65 1.99 13.40
N ALA A 90 10.22 0.79 13.79
CA ALA A 90 11.03 -0.42 13.66
C ALA A 90 11.30 -0.77 12.18
N ASP A 91 10.31 -0.62 11.31
CA ASP A 91 10.47 -0.84 9.88
C ASP A 91 11.42 0.18 9.24
N ILE A 92 11.36 1.46 9.64
CA ILE A 92 12.29 2.50 9.18
C ILE A 92 13.72 2.16 9.60
N GLU A 93 13.94 1.79 10.86
CA GLU A 93 15.26 1.41 11.36
C GLU A 93 15.82 0.22 10.57
N ARG A 94 14.99 -0.80 10.32
CA ARG A 94 15.40 -1.94 9.50
C ARG A 94 15.75 -1.52 8.09
N LEU A 95 14.88 -0.74 7.45
CA LEU A 95 15.10 -0.26 6.09
C LEU A 95 16.41 0.52 6.04
N GLU A 96 16.63 1.51 6.91
CA GLU A 96 17.83 2.33 6.93
C GLU A 96 19.12 1.50 7.10
N ASN A 97 19.08 0.41 7.88
CA ASN A 97 20.22 -0.48 8.11
C ASN A 97 20.45 -1.55 7.03
N GLU A 98 19.47 -1.84 6.15
CA GLU A 98 19.65 -2.73 5.01
C GLU A 98 20.61 -2.08 3.99
N ARG A 99 21.76 -2.73 3.74
CA ARG A 99 22.73 -2.28 2.72
C ARG A 99 22.08 -2.30 1.33
N PRO A 100 22.41 -1.32 0.46
CA PRO A 100 21.91 -1.27 -0.91
C PRO A 100 22.33 -2.48 -1.75
#